data_AF-A0A099L0B2-F1
#
_entry.id   AF-A0A099L0B2-F1
#
_cell.length_a   1.000
_cell.length_b   1.000
_cell.length_c   1.000
_cell.angle_alpha   90.00
_cell.angle_beta   90.00
_cell.angle_gamma   90.00
#
_symmetry.space_group_name_H-M   'P 1'
#
loop_
_entity.id
_entity.type
_entity.pdbx_description
1 polymer ?
#
loop_
_entity_poly.entity_id
_entity_poly.type
_entity_poly.pdbx_seq_one_letter_code
_entity_poly.pdbx_strand_id
1 'polypeptide(L)' 'MSRKTSDEWRNLVEQQVSCGLSVSKFCEQQQLNVKYFYARKAIIVFNEFMLSS' A
#
# COMPACT_ATOMS: atom_id res chain seq x y z
N MET A 1 1.10 17.11 7.07
CA MET A 1 1.23 15.75 6.50
C MET A 1 1.05 14.75 7.63
N SER A 2 -0.16 14.23 7.84
CA SER A 2 -0.39 13.20 8.87
C SER A 2 0.43 11.95 8.55
N ARG A 3 1.28 11.53 9.48
CA ARG A 3 2.02 10.27 9.36
C ARG A 3 1.01 9.13 9.40
N LYS A 4 0.73 8.52 8.24
CA LYS A 4 -0.03 7.27 8.14
C LYS A 4 0.73 6.17 8.91
N THR A 5 0.04 5.51 9.83
CA THR A 5 0.57 4.37 10.59
C THR A 5 0.74 3.14 9.69
N SER A 6 1.48 2.13 10.15
CA SER A 6 1.67 0.88 9.40
C SER A 6 0.33 0.21 9.04
N ASP A 7 -0.65 0.19 9.96
CA ASP A 7 -2.00 -0.32 9.70
C ASP A 7 -2.73 0.44 8.60
N GLU A 8 -2.64 1.77 8.57
CA GLU A 8 -3.24 2.55 7.47
C GLU A 8 -2.62 2.19 6.13
N TRP A 9 -1.31 1.97 6.07
CA TRP A 9 -0.66 1.53 4.84
C TRP A 9 -1.09 0.13 4.43
N ARG A 10 -1.32 -0.77 5.39
CA ARG A 10 -1.82 -2.12 5.11
C ARG A 10 -3.21 -2.08 4.51
N ASN A 11 -4.14 -1.35 5.13
CA ASN A 11 -5.49 -1.14 4.62
C ASN A 11 -5.47 -0.55 3.20
N LEU A 12 -4.57 0.39 2.91
CA LEU A 12 -4.43 0.96 1.56
C LEU A 12 -3.95 -0.06 0.53
N VAL A 13 -3.03 -0.95 0.91
CA VAL A 13 -2.56 -2.03 0.03
C VAL A 13 -3.66 -3.05 -0.23
N GLU A 14 -4.41 -3.45 0.81
CA GLU A 14 -5.56 -4.35 0.66
C GLU A 14 -6.66 -3.73 -0.20
N GLN A 15 -6.99 -2.46 0.01
CA GLN A 15 -7.95 -1.73 -0.84
C GLN A 15 -7.46 -1.66 -2.29
N GLN A 16 -6.17 -1.42 -2.53
CA GLN A 16 -5.62 -1.43 -3.89
C GLN A 16 -5.78 -2.79 -4.55
N VAL A 17 -5.52 -3.88 -3.83
CA VAL A 17 -5.69 -5.25 -4.33
C VAL A 17 -7.16 -5.57 -4.59
N SER A 18 -8.04 -5.21 -3.65
CA SER A 18 -9.49 -5.45 -3.75
C SER A 18 -10.15 -4.65 -4.87
N CYS A 19 -9.74 -3.40 -5.09
CA CYS A 19 -10.24 -2.59 -6.20
C CYS A 19 -9.76 -3.08 -7.57
N GLY A 20 -8.73 -3.94 -7.65
CA GLY A 20 -8.16 -4.40 -8.92
C GLY A 20 -7.55 -3.27 -9.77
N LEU A 21 -7.39 -2.07 -9.20
CA LEU A 21 -6.86 -0.90 -9.90
C LEU A 21 -5.33 -0.94 -9.90
N SER A 22 -4.73 -0.46 -10.99
CA SER A 22 -3.28 -0.23 -11.05
C SER A 22 -2.85 0.73 -9.94
N VAL A 23 -1.67 0.50 -9.36
CA VAL A 23 -1.11 1.32 -8.27
C VAL A 23 -1.13 2.82 -8.59
N SER A 24 -0.81 3.20 -9.83
CA SER A 24 -0.84 4.61 -10.26
C SER A 24 -2.25 5.22 -10.16
N LYS A 25 -3.28 4.50 -10.63
CA LYS A 25 -4.68 4.95 -10.57
C LYS A 25 -5.20 5.04 -9.14
N PHE A 26 -4.87 4.05 -8.32
CA PHE A 26 -5.23 4.06 -6.91
C PHE A 26 -4.56 5.23 -6.17
N CYS A 27 -3.26 5.47 -6.44
CA CYS A 27 -2.54 6.58 -5.83
C CYS A 27 -3.06 7.94 -6.29
N GLU A 28 -3.46 8.10 -7.56
CA GLU A 28 -4.12 9.32 -8.04
C GLU A 28 -5.42 9.59 -7.26
N GLN A 29 -6.25 8.57 -7.06
CA GLN A 29 -7.54 8.71 -6.35
C GLN A 29 -7.35 9.04 -4.86
N GLN A 30 -6.37 8.40 -4.21
CA GLN A 30 -6.09 8.58 -2.79
C GLN A 30 -5.15 9.76 -2.50
N GLN A 31 -4.75 10.52 -3.54
CA GLN A 31 -3.73 11.57 -3.47
C GLN A 31 -2.44 11.11 -2.77
N LEU A 32 -2.03 9.88 -3.07
CA LEU A 32 -0.82 9.27 -2.54
C LEU A 32 0.34 9.43 -3.52
N ASN A 33 1.55 9.48 -2.98
CA ASN A 33 2.74 9.44 -3.80
C ASN A 33 3.02 8.00 -4.23
N VAL A 34 2.98 7.75 -5.55
CA VAL A 34 3.21 6.43 -6.16
C VAL A 34 4.55 5.82 -5.75
N LYS A 35 5.63 6.60 -5.76
CA LYS A 35 6.97 6.11 -5.36
C LYS A 35 6.96 5.64 -3.91
N TYR A 36 6.33 6.41 -3.04
CA TYR A 36 6.24 6.08 -1.62
C TYR A 36 5.36 4.85 -1.38
N PHE A 37 4.25 4.72 -2.13
CA PHE A 37 3.37 3.56 -2.07
C PHE A 37 4.09 2.27 -2.47
N TYR A 38 4.87 2.27 -3.56
CA TYR A 38 5.64 1.09 -3.95
C TYR A 38 6.64 0.65 -2.88
N ALA A 39 7.38 1.60 -2.29
CA ALA A 39 8.32 1.30 -1.22
C ALA A 39 7.61 0.69 0.01
N ARG A 40 6.47 1.25 0.41
CA ARG A 40 5.65 0.74 1.52
C ARG A 40 5.05 -0.63 1.22
N LYS A 41 4.48 -0.81 0.03
CA LYS A 41 3.90 -2.08 -0.42
C LYS A 41 4.95 -3.18 -0.41
N ALA A 42 6.16 -2.92 -0.89
CA ALA A 42 7.24 -3.90 -0.85
C ALA A 42 7.57 -4.33 0.58
N ILE A 43 7.67 -3.40 1.53
CA ILE A 43 7.93 -3.70 2.95
C ILE A 43 6.79 -4.52 3.57
N ILE A 44 5.53 -4.12 3.32
CA ILE A 44 4.35 -4.78 3.88
C ILE A 44 4.20 -6.19 3.30
N VAL A 45 4.26 -6.34 1.98
CA VAL A 45 4.18 -7.64 1.30
C VAL A 45 5.34 -8.54 1.71
N PHE A 46 6.57 -8.01 1.79
CA PHE A 46 7.72 -8.77 2.26
C PHE A 46 7.52 -9.30 3.68
N ASN A 47 7.01 -8.45 4.59
CA ASN A 47 6.75 -8.85 5.97
C ASN A 47 5.57 -9.86 6.09
N GLU A 48 4.54 -9.73 5.25
CA GLU A 48 3.39 -10.65 5.24
C GLU A 48 3.74 -12.04 4.68
N PHE A 49 4.59 -12.10 3.65
CA PHE A 49 5.09 -13.36 3.10
C PHE A 49 6.01 -14.12 4.07
N MET A 50 6.83 -13.40 4.85
CA MET A 50 7.70 -14.00 5.87
C MET A 50 6.91 -14.53 7.08
N LEU A 51 5.74 -13.97 7.39
CA LEU A 51 4.87 -14.45 8.48
C LEU A 51 3.99 -15.65 8.08
N SER A 52 3.87 -15.95 6.77
CA SER A 52 3.11 -17.10 6.24
C SER A 52 3.99 -18.27 5.80
N SER A 53 5.31 -18.21 6.02
CA SER A 53 6.29 -19.26 5.66
C SER A 53 6.74 -20.07 6.88
#